data_AF-A0A3D2L845-F1
#
_entry.id   AF-A0A3D2L845-F1
#
_cell.length_a   1.000
_cell.length_b   1.000
_cell.length_c   1.000
_cell.angle_alpha   90.00
_cell.angle_beta   90.00
_cell.angle_gamma   90.00
#
_symmetry.space_group_name_H-M   'P 1'
#
loop_
_entity.id
_entity.type
_entity.pdbx_description
1 polymer ?
#
loop_
_entity_poly.entity_id
_entity_poly.type
_entity_poly.pdbx_seq_one_letter_code
_entity_poly.pdbx_strand_id
1 'polypeptide(L)'
;GALLAASTGIVGATVITMTLIALPTMIRQGYDPRLATGTIAASGTLGQIIPPSIVLILLADAISNAASQASQATGSAGSFVVSVGDLFAGALIPGFLLVGLYLGWIALTAIRHPERCPPVQDDDSPPLTTKEVAFGLGAPLLLIVAVLGAILGGVAPPTEAAAIGVAGAVLLAGLRLADDDHERRITWLLMAGLGSVIAI
;
A
#
# COMPACT_ATOMS: atom_id res chain seq x y z
N GLY A 1 -6.92 0.29 5.35
CA GLY A 1 -7.05 1.13 4.15
C GLY A 1 -5.70 1.41 3.51
N ALA A 2 -4.93 2.36 4.03
CA ALA A 2 -3.68 2.85 3.42
C ALA A 2 -2.68 1.74 3.03
N LEU A 3 -2.42 0.77 3.90
CA LEU A 3 -1.48 -0.32 3.61
C LEU A 3 -1.99 -1.28 2.52
N LEU A 4 -3.28 -1.63 2.57
CA LEU A 4 -3.91 -2.45 1.52
C LEU A 4 -3.99 -1.70 0.18
N ALA A 5 -4.20 -0.39 0.22
CA ALA A 5 -4.26 0.44 -0.97
C ALA A 5 -2.88 0.55 -1.64
N ALA A 6 -1.81 0.69 -0.85
CA ALA A 6 -0.44 0.70 -1.35
C ALA A 6 -0.02 -0.64 -1.98
N SER A 7 -0.56 -1.77 -1.51
CA SER A 7 -0.24 -3.09 -2.09
C SER A 7 -0.98 -3.41 -3.39
N THR A 8 -2.19 -2.86 -3.61
CA THR A 8 -3.00 -3.18 -4.79
C THR A 8 -2.83 -2.18 -5.94
N GLY A 9 -2.49 -0.92 -5.64
CA GLY A 9 -2.31 0.14 -6.63
C GLY A 9 -3.59 0.53 -7.41
N ILE A 10 -4.75 -0.05 -7.07
CA ILE A 10 -6.02 0.11 -7.80
C ILE A 10 -7.14 0.45 -6.82
N VAL A 11 -7.74 1.63 -6.99
CA VAL A 11 -8.81 2.15 -6.11
C VAL A 11 -10.02 1.22 -6.10
N GLY A 12 -10.49 0.76 -7.26
CA GLY A 12 -11.70 -0.04 -7.37
C GLY A 12 -11.63 -1.35 -6.56
N ALA A 13 -10.53 -2.10 -6.71
CA ALA A 13 -10.33 -3.36 -6.01
C ALA A 13 -10.32 -3.16 -4.49
N THR A 14 -9.51 -2.22 -3.99
CA THR A 14 -9.39 -1.99 -2.54
C THR A 14 -10.67 -1.48 -1.91
N VAL A 15 -11.38 -0.57 -2.58
CA VAL A 15 -12.67 -0.04 -2.09
C VAL A 15 -13.69 -1.17 -2.02
N ILE A 16 -13.79 -2.02 -3.04
CA ILE A 16 -14.72 -3.16 -3.02
C ILE A 16 -14.37 -4.12 -1.88
N THR A 17 -13.11 -4.53 -1.76
CA THR A 17 -12.68 -5.46 -0.70
C THR A 17 -12.94 -4.89 0.70
N MET A 18 -12.59 -3.63 0.96
CA MET A 18 -12.86 -3.00 2.26
C MET A 18 -14.35 -2.75 2.49
N THR A 19 -15.11 -2.47 1.45
CA THR A 19 -16.58 -2.37 1.55
C THR A 19 -17.19 -3.71 1.92
N LEU A 20 -16.71 -4.82 1.37
CA LEU A 20 -17.25 -6.15 1.68
C LEU A 20 -16.85 -6.66 3.07
N ILE A 21 -15.65 -6.29 3.55
CA ILE A 21 -15.10 -6.81 4.81
C ILE A 21 -15.39 -5.87 6.00
N ALA A 22 -15.11 -4.57 5.84
CA ALA A 22 -15.15 -3.62 6.95
C ALA A 22 -16.52 -2.97 7.15
N LEU A 23 -17.22 -2.62 6.06
CA LEU A 23 -18.50 -1.90 6.16
C LEU A 23 -19.57 -2.67 6.94
N PRO A 24 -19.83 -3.97 6.69
CA PRO A 24 -20.87 -4.70 7.43
C PRO A 24 -20.58 -4.76 8.92
N THR A 25 -19.30 -4.93 9.30
CA THR A 25 -18.85 -4.96 10.68
C THR A 25 -19.02 -3.60 11.36
N MET A 26 -18.63 -2.51 10.69
CA MET A 26 -18.81 -1.14 11.22
C MET A 26 -20.29 -0.81 11.46
N ILE A 27 -21.17 -1.17 10.52
CA ILE A 27 -22.62 -0.95 10.66
C ILE A 27 -23.21 -1.79 11.79
N ARG A 28 -22.82 -3.06 11.93
CA ARG A 28 -23.24 -3.92 13.04
C ARG A 28 -22.82 -3.36 14.40
N GLN A 29 -21.65 -2.75 14.48
CA GLN A 29 -21.13 -2.09 15.68
C GLN A 29 -21.75 -0.70 15.90
N GLY A 30 -22.69 -0.24 15.06
CA GLY A 30 -23.40 1.02 15.26
C GLY A 30 -22.67 2.28 14.77
N TYR A 31 -21.67 2.14 13.89
CA TYR A 31 -21.02 3.31 13.28
C TYR A 31 -21.98 4.02 12.30
N ASP A 32 -21.85 5.35 12.21
CA ASP A 32 -22.57 6.13 11.21
C ASP A 32 -22.19 5.66 9.78
N PRO A 33 -23.16 5.23 8.95
CA PRO A 33 -22.90 4.80 7.58
C PRO A 33 -22.13 5.83 6.75
N ARG A 34 -22.35 7.13 6.99
CA ARG A 34 -21.64 8.21 6.27
C ARG A 34 -20.16 8.25 6.62
N LEU A 35 -19.84 8.09 7.90
CA LEU A 35 -18.45 8.04 8.37
C LEU A 35 -17.76 6.78 7.86
N ALA A 36 -18.42 5.63 7.95
CA ALA A 36 -17.86 4.35 7.53
C ALA A 36 -17.59 4.31 6.01
N THR A 37 -18.59 4.64 5.19
CA THR A 37 -18.45 4.65 3.73
C THR A 37 -17.46 5.73 3.25
N GLY A 38 -17.51 6.93 3.84
CA GLY A 38 -16.57 8.01 3.54
C GLY A 38 -15.12 7.62 3.86
N THR A 39 -14.88 6.98 5.01
CA THR A 39 -13.55 6.52 5.40
C THR A 39 -13.03 5.43 4.47
N ILE A 40 -13.88 4.46 4.09
CA ILE A 40 -13.50 3.41 3.15
C ILE A 40 -13.16 4.00 1.79
N ALA A 41 -14.02 4.86 1.24
CA ALA A 41 -13.81 5.52 -0.05
C ALA A 41 -12.52 6.36 -0.06
N ALA A 42 -12.33 7.21 0.96
CA ALA A 42 -11.14 8.04 1.11
C ALA A 42 -9.87 7.18 1.19
N SER A 43 -9.90 6.11 1.98
CA SER A 43 -8.73 5.23 2.14
C SER A 43 -8.34 4.48 0.87
N GLY A 44 -9.29 4.20 -0.03
CA GLY A 44 -9.02 3.56 -1.32
C GLY A 44 -8.24 4.45 -2.27
N THR A 45 -8.48 5.77 -2.25
CA THR A 45 -7.78 6.74 -3.10
C THR A 45 -6.33 6.96 -2.69
N LEU A 46 -5.98 6.70 -1.42
CA LEU A 46 -4.61 6.84 -0.91
C LEU A 46 -3.62 5.93 -1.63
N GLY A 47 -4.05 4.75 -2.11
CA GLY A 47 -3.18 3.80 -2.81
C GLY A 47 -2.63 4.32 -4.13
N GLN A 48 -3.29 5.32 -4.73
CA GLN A 48 -2.77 5.96 -5.95
C GLN A 48 -1.72 7.02 -5.65
N ILE A 49 -1.77 7.63 -4.47
CA ILE A 49 -0.93 8.78 -4.10
C ILE A 49 0.31 8.32 -3.33
N ILE A 50 0.19 7.31 -2.48
CA ILE A 50 1.28 6.87 -1.60
C ILE A 50 2.16 5.85 -2.34
N PRO A 51 3.47 6.11 -2.50
CA PRO A 51 4.40 5.14 -3.06
C PRO A 51 4.44 3.82 -2.25
N PRO A 52 4.61 2.65 -2.90
CA PRO A 52 4.76 2.41 -4.34
C PRO A 52 3.41 2.42 -5.09
N SER A 53 3.25 3.33 -6.06
CA SER A 53 2.02 3.48 -6.84
C SER A 53 2.30 3.31 -8.33
N ILE A 54 1.58 2.40 -8.98
CA ILE A 54 1.68 2.16 -10.43
C ILE A 54 1.38 3.45 -11.21
N VAL A 55 0.39 4.23 -10.76
CA VAL A 55 0.01 5.49 -11.42
C VAL A 55 1.17 6.49 -11.37
N LEU A 56 1.85 6.61 -10.23
CA LEU A 56 3.02 7.49 -10.11
C LEU A 56 4.21 7.00 -10.94
N ILE A 57 4.42 5.68 -11.04
CA ILE A 57 5.47 5.11 -11.90
C ILE A 57 5.22 5.46 -13.36
N LEU A 58 4.00 5.21 -13.84
CA LEU A 58 3.62 5.50 -15.23
C LEU A 58 3.68 6.99 -15.54
N LEU A 59 3.25 7.84 -14.60
CA LEU A 59 3.33 9.29 -14.75
C LEU A 59 4.79 9.76 -14.80
N ALA A 60 5.65 9.25 -13.92
CA ALA A 60 7.06 9.59 -13.92
C ALA A 60 7.77 9.15 -15.20
N ASP A 61 7.47 7.96 -15.71
CA ASP A 61 7.99 7.49 -17.00
C ASP A 61 7.52 8.39 -18.16
N ALA A 62 6.23 8.71 -18.22
CA ALA A 62 5.69 9.62 -19.23
C ALA A 62 6.33 11.02 -19.18
N ILE A 63 6.51 11.59 -17.98
CA ILE A 63 7.15 12.89 -17.77
C ILE A 63 8.63 12.83 -18.16
N SER A 64 9.36 11.79 -17.75
CA SER A 64 10.78 11.61 -18.09
C SER A 64 10.99 11.51 -19.61
N ASN A 65 10.13 10.75 -20.29
CA ASN A 65 10.17 10.60 -21.74
C ASN A 65 9.79 11.89 -22.48
N ALA A 66 8.79 12.63 -21.98
CA ALA A 66 8.40 13.93 -22.54
C ALA A 66 9.49 15.00 -22.31
N ALA A 67 10.10 15.02 -21.12
CA ALA A 67 11.19 15.93 -20.77
C ALA A 67 12.44 15.66 -21.61
N SER A 68 12.76 14.39 -21.86
CA SER A 68 13.89 13.98 -22.72
C SER A 68 13.68 14.37 -24.19
N GLN A 69 12.44 14.34 -24.68
CA GLN A 69 12.10 14.83 -26.03
C GLN A 69 12.16 16.36 -26.11
N ALA A 70 11.64 17.07 -25.11
CA ALA A 70 11.68 18.53 -25.06
C ALA A 70 13.11 19.08 -24.97
N SER A 71 13.99 18.39 -24.23
CA SER A 71 15.41 18.74 -24.09
C SER A 71 16.17 18.63 -25.41
N GLN A 72 15.83 17.64 -26.24
CA GLN A 72 16.42 17.48 -27.59
C GLN A 72 15.95 18.56 -28.58
N ALA A 73 14.69 19.01 -28.47
CA ALA A 73 14.14 20.04 -29.35
C ALA A 73 14.58 21.47 -28.98
N THR A 74 14.85 21.73 -27.70
CA THR A 74 15.05 23.11 -27.20
C THR A 74 16.52 23.53 -27.13
N GLY A 75 17.48 22.61 -27.29
CA GLY A 75 18.94 22.89 -27.32
C GLY A 75 19.50 23.59 -26.07
N SER A 76 18.67 23.75 -25.03
CA SER A 76 18.97 24.54 -23.84
C SER A 76 19.49 23.63 -22.73
N ALA A 77 20.61 24.02 -22.13
CA ALA A 77 21.34 23.28 -21.10
C ALA A 77 20.64 23.20 -19.72
N GLY A 78 19.32 23.23 -19.69
CA GLY A 78 18.48 23.10 -18.49
C GLY A 78 17.63 21.84 -18.59
N SER A 79 18.26 20.67 -18.61
CA SER A 79 17.56 19.39 -18.65
C SER A 79 17.00 19.07 -17.27
N PHE A 80 15.76 19.44 -16.99
CA PHE A 80 15.05 18.99 -15.79
C PHE A 80 14.52 17.56 -16.05
N VAL A 81 15.43 16.59 -16.05
CA VAL A 81 15.05 15.17 -16.14
C VAL A 81 14.52 14.78 -14.76
N VAL A 82 13.21 14.58 -14.67
CA VAL A 82 12.57 14.11 -13.44
C VAL A 82 12.65 12.59 -13.43
N SER A 83 13.37 12.02 -12.47
CA SER A 83 13.38 10.57 -12.29
C SER A 83 12.15 10.08 -11.54
N VAL A 84 11.86 8.78 -11.63
CA VAL A 84 10.80 8.14 -10.84
C VAL A 84 11.05 8.29 -9.34
N GLY A 85 12.32 8.21 -8.93
CA GLY A 85 12.73 8.41 -7.54
C GLY A 85 12.41 9.82 -7.03
N ASP A 86 12.64 10.86 -7.84
CA ASP A 86 12.35 12.25 -7.45
C ASP A 86 10.86 12.48 -7.27
N LEU A 87 10.04 11.93 -8.18
CA LEU A 87 8.59 12.05 -8.10
C LEU A 87 8.05 11.28 -6.88
N PHE A 88 8.64 10.11 -6.57
CA PHE A 88 8.31 9.34 -5.37
C PHE A 88 8.66 10.09 -4.10
N ALA A 89 9.89 10.62 -4.00
CA ALA A 89 10.34 11.41 -2.86
C ALA A 89 9.45 12.65 -2.66
N GLY A 90 9.11 13.34 -3.75
CA GLY A 90 8.21 14.49 -3.74
C GLY A 90 6.77 14.15 -3.34
N ALA A 91 6.30 12.94 -3.66
CA ALA A 91 4.95 12.47 -3.31
C ALA A 91 4.81 11.99 -1.85
N LEU A 92 5.91 11.64 -1.17
CA LEU A 92 5.86 11.17 0.22
C LEU A 92 5.30 12.22 1.18
N ILE A 93 5.77 13.47 1.06
CA ILE A 93 5.32 14.58 1.93
C ILE A 93 3.79 14.80 1.83
N PRO A 94 3.21 15.07 0.64
CA PRO A 94 1.76 15.24 0.52
C PRO A 94 0.99 13.95 0.86
N GLY A 95 1.54 12.78 0.55
CA GLY A 95 0.92 11.49 0.90
C GLY A 95 0.76 11.31 2.40
N PHE A 96 1.84 11.46 3.18
CA PHE A 96 1.79 11.36 4.64
C PHE A 96 1.00 12.49 5.28
N LEU A 97 1.05 13.71 4.73
CA LEU A 97 0.22 14.82 5.18
C LEU A 97 -1.27 14.47 5.07
N LEU A 98 -1.69 13.89 3.94
CA LEU A 98 -3.08 13.50 3.71
C LEU A 98 -3.53 12.38 4.66
N VAL A 99 -2.66 11.38 4.90
CA VAL A 99 -2.89 10.33 5.90
C VAL A 99 -3.08 10.94 7.28
N GLY A 100 -2.19 11.85 7.68
CA GLY A 100 -2.28 12.56 8.95
C GLY A 100 -3.57 13.37 9.08
N LEU A 101 -3.98 14.05 8.01
CA LEU A 101 -5.23 14.81 7.96
C LEU A 101 -6.46 13.91 8.09
N TYR A 102 -6.48 12.75 7.43
CA TYR A 102 -7.56 11.77 7.56
C TYR A 102 -7.63 11.16 8.96
N LEU A 103 -6.49 10.76 9.53
CA LEU A 103 -6.42 10.27 10.90
C LEU A 103 -6.89 11.34 11.90
N GLY A 104 -6.43 12.58 11.71
CA GLY A 104 -6.84 13.72 12.52
C GLY A 104 -8.34 14.00 12.43
N TRP A 105 -8.92 13.94 11.22
CA TRP A 105 -10.35 14.11 11.01
C TRP A 105 -11.18 13.01 11.71
N ILE A 106 -10.76 11.75 11.58
CA ILE A 106 -11.42 10.62 12.25
C ILE A 106 -11.30 10.74 13.77
N ALA A 107 -10.12 11.04 14.29
CA ALA A 107 -9.88 11.22 15.72
C ALA A 107 -10.71 12.39 16.29
N LEU A 108 -10.75 13.52 15.58
CA LEU A 108 -11.56 14.68 15.97
C LEU A 108 -13.06 14.32 15.98
N THR A 109 -13.53 13.61 14.95
CA THR A 109 -14.91 13.14 14.88
C THR A 109 -15.24 12.17 16.01
N ALA A 110 -14.30 11.31 16.39
CA ALA A 110 -14.48 10.38 17.50
C ALA A 110 -14.57 11.06 18.87
N ILE A 111 -13.79 12.12 19.08
CA ILE A 111 -13.86 12.90 20.32
C ILE A 111 -15.12 13.78 20.36
N ARG A 112 -15.49 14.39 19.23
CA ARG A 112 -16.63 15.33 19.15
C ARG A 112 -17.98 14.65 19.07
N HIS A 113 -18.05 13.49 18.42
CA HIS A 113 -19.27 12.70 18.22
C HIS A 113 -19.02 11.21 18.51
N PRO A 114 -18.84 10.84 19.80
CA PRO A 114 -18.62 9.44 20.19
C PRO A 114 -19.80 8.53 19.78
N GLU A 115 -21.00 9.10 19.69
CA GLU A 115 -22.21 8.43 19.19
C GLU A 115 -22.11 7.92 17.74
N ARG A 116 -21.21 8.48 16.91
CA ARG A 116 -21.03 8.09 15.50
C ARG A 116 -19.99 7.00 15.29
N CYS A 117 -19.19 6.71 16.32
CA CYS A 117 -18.14 5.71 16.32
C CYS A 117 -18.03 5.10 17.72
N PRO A 118 -19.08 4.38 18.14
CA PRO A 118 -19.11 3.73 19.43
C PRO A 118 -17.94 2.73 19.58
N PRO A 119 -17.42 2.53 20.80
CA PRO A 119 -16.46 1.48 21.06
C PRO A 119 -17.08 0.12 20.74
N VAL A 120 -16.27 -0.77 20.16
CA VAL A 120 -16.65 -2.15 19.85
C VAL A 120 -17.04 -2.85 21.16
N GLN A 121 -18.27 -3.33 21.27
CA GLN A 121 -18.79 -3.97 22.50
C GLN A 121 -18.66 -5.49 22.47
N ASP A 122 -18.72 -6.08 21.28
CA ASP A 122 -18.61 -7.52 21.05
C ASP A 122 -17.40 -7.81 20.15
N ASP A 123 -16.21 -7.86 20.74
CA ASP A 123 -15.05 -8.47 20.09
C ASP A 123 -14.79 -9.83 20.78
N ASP A 124 -15.54 -10.85 20.36
CA ASP A 124 -15.31 -12.25 20.74
C ASP A 124 -13.97 -12.79 20.18
N SER A 125 -13.24 -11.96 19.42
CA SER A 125 -11.91 -12.29 18.93
C SER A 125 -10.90 -12.28 20.09
N PRO A 126 -10.03 -13.29 20.20
CA PRO A 126 -8.93 -13.23 21.17
C PRO A 126 -8.09 -11.97 20.93
N PRO A 127 -7.58 -11.32 21.98
CA PRO A 127 -6.75 -10.12 21.84
C PRO A 127 -5.55 -10.46 20.96
N LEU A 128 -5.31 -9.63 19.94
CA LEU A 128 -4.21 -9.84 19.00
C LEU A 128 -2.89 -9.93 19.76
N THR A 129 -2.15 -11.01 19.52
CA THR A 129 -0.84 -11.20 20.11
C THR A 129 0.13 -10.18 19.49
N THR A 130 1.08 -9.64 20.27
CA THR A 130 2.08 -8.69 19.77
C THR A 130 2.83 -9.23 18.54
N LYS A 131 3.03 -10.56 18.47
CA LYS A 131 3.60 -11.26 17.32
C LYS A 131 2.72 -11.17 16.07
N GLU A 132 1.40 -11.31 16.22
CA GLU A 132 0.43 -11.23 15.11
C GLU A 132 0.32 -9.81 14.55
N VAL A 133 0.35 -8.79 15.41
CA VAL A 133 0.38 -7.40 14.98
C VAL A 133 1.71 -7.08 14.29
N ALA A 134 2.83 -7.51 14.88
CA ALA A 134 4.17 -7.29 14.32
C ALA A 134 4.32 -7.96 12.95
N PHE A 135 3.89 -9.21 12.77
CA PHE A 135 3.92 -9.87 11.46
C PHE A 135 2.82 -9.36 10.51
N GLY A 136 1.65 -9.01 11.04
CA GLY A 136 0.49 -8.52 10.29
C GLY A 136 0.75 -7.21 9.58
N LEU A 137 1.36 -6.27 10.30
CA LEU A 137 1.66 -4.92 9.80
C LEU A 137 3.11 -4.80 9.33
N GLY A 138 4.04 -5.42 10.05
CA GLY A 138 5.47 -5.29 9.82
C GLY A 138 5.93 -5.94 8.53
N ALA A 139 5.35 -7.07 8.12
CA ALA A 139 5.75 -7.73 6.87
C ALA A 139 5.43 -6.89 5.61
N PRO A 140 4.20 -6.37 5.42
CA PRO A 140 3.91 -5.43 4.34
C PRO A 140 4.73 -4.14 4.41
N LEU A 141 4.93 -3.58 5.61
CA LEU A 141 5.74 -2.37 5.79
C LEU A 141 7.20 -2.61 5.41
N LEU A 142 7.78 -3.73 5.82
CA LEU A 142 9.15 -4.10 5.46
C LEU A 142 9.30 -4.24 3.95
N LEU A 143 8.30 -4.83 3.28
CA LEU A 143 8.29 -4.93 1.83
C LEU A 143 8.20 -3.56 1.14
N ILE A 144 7.34 -2.66 1.64
CA ILE A 144 7.26 -1.28 1.17
C ILE A 144 8.61 -0.56 1.33
N VAL A 145 9.24 -0.68 2.50
CA VAL A 145 10.55 -0.06 2.78
C VAL A 145 11.64 -0.66 1.89
N ALA A 146 11.63 -1.97 1.65
CA ALA A 146 12.59 -2.62 0.76
C ALA A 146 12.46 -2.11 -0.69
N VAL A 147 11.23 -2.07 -1.23
CA VAL A 147 10.96 -1.58 -2.59
C VAL A 147 11.27 -0.10 -2.73
N LEU A 148 10.78 0.74 -1.81
CA LEU A 148 11.04 2.18 -1.83
C LEU A 148 12.52 2.49 -1.59
N GLY A 149 13.19 1.74 -0.72
CA GLY A 149 14.63 1.86 -0.48
C GLY A 149 15.45 1.54 -1.72
N ALA A 150 15.07 0.51 -2.49
CA ALA A 150 15.74 0.18 -3.75
C ALA A 150 15.56 1.26 -4.82
N ILE A 151 14.34 1.83 -4.95
CA ILE A 151 14.03 2.90 -5.92
C ILE A 151 14.69 4.22 -5.53
N LEU A 152 14.47 4.69 -4.31
CA LEU A 152 14.96 5.98 -3.82
C LEU A 152 16.48 5.96 -3.61
N GLY A 153 17.03 4.81 -3.24
CA GLY A 153 18.48 4.61 -3.13
C GLY A 153 19.20 4.48 -4.47
N GLY A 154 18.46 4.49 -5.59
CA GLY A 154 19.03 4.34 -6.94
C GLY A 154 19.69 2.97 -7.19
N VAL A 155 19.37 1.97 -6.35
CA VAL A 155 19.97 0.63 -6.42
C VAL A 155 19.36 -0.16 -7.57
N ALA A 156 18.06 0.00 -7.80
CA ALA A 156 17.33 -0.71 -8.85
C ALA A 156 16.27 0.20 -9.50
N PRO A 157 16.03 0.07 -10.83
CA PRO A 157 14.90 0.72 -11.48
C PRO A 157 13.56 0.20 -10.93
N PRO A 158 12.45 0.94 -11.11
CA PRO A 158 11.15 0.58 -10.57
C PRO A 158 10.65 -0.81 -10.98
N THR A 159 11.00 -1.27 -12.17
CA THR A 159 10.65 -2.60 -12.69
C THR A 159 11.34 -3.72 -11.91
N GLU A 160 12.64 -3.59 -11.66
CA GLU A 160 13.42 -4.54 -10.85
C GLU A 160 12.99 -4.48 -9.38
N ALA A 161 12.73 -3.28 -8.85
CA ALA A 161 12.20 -3.11 -7.50
C ALA A 161 10.81 -3.76 -7.35
N ALA A 162 9.96 -3.73 -8.38
CA ALA A 162 8.67 -4.42 -8.39
C ALA A 162 8.84 -5.95 -8.35
N ALA A 163 9.83 -6.50 -9.06
CA ALA A 163 10.15 -7.93 -8.99
C ALA A 163 10.58 -8.36 -7.58
N ILE A 164 11.39 -7.54 -6.90
CA ILE A 164 11.74 -7.75 -5.48
C ILE A 164 10.48 -7.75 -4.60
N GLY A 165 9.54 -6.84 -4.86
CA GLY A 165 8.25 -6.79 -4.17
C GLY A 165 7.41 -8.06 -4.36
N VAL A 166 7.30 -8.58 -5.59
CA VAL A 166 6.59 -9.83 -5.89
C VAL A 166 7.27 -11.02 -5.22
N ALA A 167 8.60 -11.12 -5.33
CA ALA A 167 9.37 -12.18 -4.70
C ALA A 167 9.19 -12.16 -3.16
N GLY A 168 9.28 -10.98 -2.54
CA GLY A 168 9.04 -10.83 -1.11
C GLY A 168 7.60 -11.16 -0.71
N ALA A 169 6.60 -10.81 -1.52
CA ALA A 169 5.19 -11.14 -1.25
C ALA A 169 4.92 -12.64 -1.33
N VAL A 170 5.49 -13.34 -2.32
CA VAL A 170 5.40 -14.80 -2.46
C VAL A 170 6.09 -15.49 -1.28
N LEU A 171 7.27 -15.00 -0.88
CA LEU A 171 7.99 -15.52 0.28
C LEU A 171 7.17 -15.32 1.58
N LEU A 172 6.62 -14.14 1.81
CA LEU A 172 5.77 -13.84 2.97
C LEU A 172 4.49 -14.69 2.99
N ALA A 173 3.88 -14.92 1.83
CA ALA A 173 2.74 -15.83 1.70
C ALA A 173 3.15 -17.27 2.06
N GLY A 174 4.27 -17.75 1.53
CA GLY A 174 4.81 -19.08 1.85
C GLY A 174 5.11 -19.25 3.34
N LEU A 175 5.73 -18.24 3.98
CA LEU A 175 6.03 -18.27 5.41
C LEU A 175 4.78 -18.26 6.30
N ARG A 176 3.73 -17.53 5.90
CA ARG A 176 2.44 -17.57 6.63
C ARG A 176 1.76 -18.93 6.53
N LEU A 177 1.74 -19.52 5.34
CA LEU A 177 1.12 -20.83 5.10
C LEU A 177 1.94 -21.98 5.71
N ALA A 178 3.21 -21.75 6.04
CA ALA A 178 4.06 -22.75 6.70
C ALA A 178 3.76 -22.91 8.21
N ASP A 179 3.15 -21.91 8.85
CA ASP A 179 2.69 -22.01 10.25
C ASP A 179 1.42 -22.88 10.36
N ASP A 180 0.69 -23.12 9.26
CA ASP A 180 -0.44 -24.04 9.19
C ASP A 180 0.00 -25.43 8.68
N ASP A 181 0.09 -26.41 9.59
CA ASP A 181 0.59 -27.78 9.32
C ASP A 181 -0.18 -28.54 8.21
N HIS A 182 -1.36 -28.06 7.81
CA HIS A 182 -2.21 -28.68 6.77
C HIS A 182 -1.82 -28.29 5.33
N GLU A 183 -1.03 -27.23 5.12
CA GLU A 183 -0.82 -26.62 3.78
C GLU A 183 0.62 -26.72 3.23
N ARG A 184 1.48 -27.57 3.82
CA ARG A 184 2.88 -27.79 3.40
C ARG A 184 3.10 -28.00 1.89
N ARG A 185 2.14 -28.59 1.17
CA ARG A 185 2.20 -28.77 -0.29
C ARG A 185 2.16 -27.45 -1.07
N ILE A 186 1.40 -26.47 -0.58
CA ILE A 186 1.25 -25.15 -1.21
C ILE A 186 2.51 -24.31 -0.95
N THR A 187 3.11 -24.42 0.24
CA THR A 187 4.39 -23.78 0.57
C THR A 187 5.50 -24.20 -0.41
N TRP A 188 5.60 -25.49 -0.73
CA TRP A 188 6.58 -25.98 -1.71
C TRP A 188 6.33 -25.45 -3.14
N LEU A 189 5.06 -25.32 -3.55
CA LEU A 189 4.71 -24.75 -4.85
C LEU A 189 5.01 -23.24 -4.93
N LEU A 190 4.79 -22.50 -3.83
CA LEU A 190 5.12 -21.08 -3.75
C LEU A 190 6.63 -20.82 -3.73
N MET A 191 7.39 -21.63 -2.98
CA MET A 191 8.85 -21.57 -2.96
C MET A 191 9.47 -21.99 -4.30
N ALA A 192 8.88 -22.98 -4.98
CA ALA A 192 9.28 -23.35 -6.35
C ALA A 192 8.96 -22.25 -7.37
N GLY A 193 7.79 -21.60 -7.24
CA GLY A 193 7.41 -20.45 -8.06
C GLY A 193 8.36 -19.26 -7.85
N LEU A 194 8.78 -18.99 -6.61
CA LEU A 194 9.80 -17.99 -6.30
C LEU A 194 11.13 -18.28 -7.02
N GLY A 195 11.55 -19.56 -7.04
CA GLY A 195 12.73 -20.00 -7.77
C GLY A 195 12.64 -19.77 -9.29
N SER A 196 11.44 -19.90 -9.88
CA SER A 196 11.24 -19.60 -11.31
C SER A 196 11.27 -18.11 -11.65
N VAL A 197 10.86 -17.23 -10.73
CA VAL A 197 10.89 -15.76 -10.94
C VAL A 197 12.32 -15.22 -10.86
N ILE A 198 13.18 -15.83 -10.06
CA ILE A 198 14.61 -15.45 -9.94
C ILE A 198 15.44 -15.95 -11.15
N ALA A 199 14.92 -16.93 -11.88
CA ALA A 199 15.60 -17.54 -13.03
C ALA A 199 15.26 -16.87 -14.40
N ILE A 200 14.34 -15.90 -14.41
CA ILE A 200 13.98 -15.07 -15.58
C ILE A 200 14.75 -13.74 -15.49
#